data_AF-A0A3R6NP03-F1
#
_entry.id   AF-A0A3R6NP03-F1
#
_cell.length_a   1.000
_cell.length_b   1.000
_cell.length_c   1.000
_cell.angle_alpha   90.00
_cell.angle_beta   90.00
_cell.angle_gamma   90.00
#
_symmetry.space_group_name_H-M   'P 1'
#
loop_
_entity.id
_entity.type
_entity.pdbx_description
1 polymer ?
#
loop_
_entity_poly.entity_id
_entity_poly.type
_entity_poly.pdbx_seq_one_letter_code
_entity_poly.pdbx_strand_id
1 'polypeptide(L)'
;MTLYEYGIRMKAFRLQMADHEYWIHLQAWVNREVKAERKKGRGKSEPVYKKFDSFFDYEKRVNEASGKPALNRPVSSKAGRYIEYLERRKNGKL
;
A
#
# COMPACT_ATOMS: atom_id res chain seq x y z
N MET A 1 7.49 -31.80 4.47
CA MET A 1 6.79 -30.54 4.12
C MET A 1 6.49 -30.58 2.64
N THR A 2 5.22 -30.49 2.26
CA THR A 2 4.81 -30.49 0.84
C THR A 2 4.92 -29.08 0.23
N LEU A 3 5.00 -28.98 -1.10
CA LEU A 3 4.97 -27.68 -1.80
C LEU A 3 3.71 -26.88 -1.45
N TYR A 4 2.60 -27.57 -1.23
CA TYR A 4 1.33 -26.98 -0.79
C TYR A 4 1.43 -26.37 0.61
N GLU A 5 1.93 -27.14 1.59
CA GLU A 5 2.15 -26.66 2.96
C GLU A 5 3.11 -25.47 3.00
N TYR A 6 4.18 -25.51 2.19
CA TYR A 6 5.12 -24.41 2.05
C TYR A 6 4.42 -23.13 1.52
N GLY A 7 3.58 -23.27 0.50
CA GLY A 7 2.82 -22.14 -0.06
C GLY A 7 1.92 -21.47 0.97
N ILE A 8 1.20 -22.26 1.78
CA ILE A 8 0.35 -21.75 2.87
C ILE A 8 1.20 -21.03 3.92
N ARG A 9 2.29 -21.66 4.39
CA ARG A 9 3.18 -21.06 5.40
C ARG A 9 3.80 -19.75 4.91
N MET A 10 4.23 -19.71 3.65
CA MET A 10 4.81 -18.51 3.04
C MET A 10 3.77 -17.39 2.90
N LYS A 11 2.53 -17.72 2.55
CA LYS A 11 1.42 -16.76 2.53
C LYS A 11 1.13 -16.20 3.92
N ALA A 12 1.04 -17.07 4.93
CA ALA A 12 0.83 -16.66 6.31
C ALA A 12 1.95 -15.74 6.81
N PHE A 13 3.20 -16.10 6.53
CA PHE A 13 4.37 -15.29 6.87
C PHE A 13 4.33 -13.89 6.24
N ARG A 14 3.95 -13.78 4.95
CA ARG A 14 3.82 -12.48 4.27
C ARG A 14 2.74 -11.59 4.89
N LEU A 15 1.63 -12.18 5.31
CA LEU A 15 0.57 -11.45 6.01
C LEU A 15 1.05 -10.97 7.38
N GLN A 16 1.69 -11.85 8.14
CA GLN A 16 2.28 -11.49 9.44
C GLN A 16 3.33 -10.37 9.31
N MET A 17 4.14 -10.38 8.24
CA MET A 17 5.07 -9.29 7.96
C MET A 17 4.35 -7.97 7.69
N ALA A 18 3.23 -7.98 6.95
CA ALA A 18 2.44 -6.77 6.70
C ALA A 18 1.86 -6.19 8.00
N ASP A 19 1.43 -7.05 8.93
CA ASP A 19 0.99 -6.63 10.27
C ASP A 19 2.14 -6.01 11.06
N HIS A 20 3.33 -6.63 11.03
CA HIS A 20 4.50 -6.09 11.72
C HIS A 20 4.92 -4.71 11.19
N GLU A 21 4.90 -4.54 9.87
CA GLU A 21 5.15 -3.23 9.23
C GLU A 21 4.12 -2.19 9.69
N TYR A 22 2.84 -2.55 9.76
CA TYR A 22 1.79 -1.66 10.28
C TYR A 22 2.12 -1.16 11.68
N TRP A 23 2.53 -2.04 12.60
CA TRP A 23 2.91 -1.66 13.97
C TRP A 23 4.12 -0.72 14.01
N ILE A 24 5.16 -1.01 13.22
CA ILE A 24 6.36 -0.16 13.12
C ILE A 24 5.98 1.23 12.59
N HIS A 25 5.13 1.29 11.56
CA HIS A 25 4.67 2.55 10.99
C HIS A 25 3.78 3.32 11.96
N LEU A 26 2.91 2.64 12.71
CA LEU A 26 2.07 3.25 13.74
C LEU A 26 2.94 3.84 14.86
N GLN A 27 3.95 3.10 15.32
CA GLN A 27 4.92 3.61 16.29
C GLN A 27 5.69 4.82 15.74
N ALA A 28 6.14 4.77 14.49
CA ALA A 28 6.80 5.89 13.83
C ALA A 28 5.87 7.11 13.68
N TRP A 29 4.58 6.89 13.43
CA TRP A 29 3.56 7.94 13.35
C TRP A 29 3.36 8.64 14.69
N VAL A 30 3.20 7.87 15.77
CA VAL A 30 3.10 8.42 17.14
C VAL A 30 4.38 9.19 17.50
N ASN A 31 5.55 8.61 17.22
CA ASN A 31 6.84 9.27 17.46
C ASN A 31 7.06 10.51 16.59
N ARG A 32 6.38 10.61 15.44
CA ARG A 32 6.47 11.75 14.54
C ARG A 32 5.70 12.95 15.07
N GLU A 33 4.55 12.77 15.72
CA GLU A 33 3.84 13.88 16.37
C GLU A 33 4.73 14.57 17.41
N VAL A 34 5.66 13.83 18.02
CA VAL A 34 6.65 14.36 18.97
C VAL A 34 7.78 15.16 18.28
N LYS A 35 8.03 14.98 16.97
CA LYS A 35 9.27 15.47 16.31
C LYS A 35 9.08 16.33 15.05
N ALA A 36 7.95 16.26 14.34
CA ALA A 36 7.88 16.75 12.97
C ALA A 36 6.95 17.95 12.77
N GLU A 37 7.55 19.12 12.88
CA GLU A 37 6.97 20.40 12.51
C GLU A 37 7.66 20.93 11.23
N ARG A 38 7.04 20.84 10.04
CA ARG A 38 7.58 21.50 8.83
C ARG A 38 7.10 22.94 8.77
N LYS A 39 8.03 23.92 8.78
CA LYS A 39 7.73 25.35 8.65
C LYS A 39 6.98 25.62 7.33
N LYS A 40 5.72 26.04 7.44
CA LYS A 40 4.87 26.46 6.31
C LYS A 40 4.79 27.99 6.19
N GLY A 41 5.42 28.73 7.13
CA GLY A 41 5.49 30.21 7.16
C GLY A 41 6.09 30.76 8.46
N ARG A 42 5.91 32.07 8.74
CA ARG A 42 6.34 32.71 10.01
C ARG A 42 5.58 32.06 11.19
N GLY A 43 6.29 31.23 11.97
CA GLY A 43 5.79 30.66 13.23
C GLY A 43 4.74 29.54 13.12
N LYS A 44 4.50 28.99 11.92
CA LYS A 44 3.54 27.88 11.74
C LYS A 44 4.22 26.67 11.11
N SER A 45 4.00 25.53 11.72
CA SER A 45 4.51 24.24 11.33
C SER A 45 3.36 23.27 11.10
N GLU A 46 3.39 22.52 10.00
CA GLU A 46 2.37 21.52 9.70
C GLU A 46 3.00 20.17 9.35
N PRO A 47 2.43 19.05 9.83
CA PRO A 47 2.83 17.71 9.43
C PRO A 47 2.70 17.47 7.90
N VAL A 48 3.68 16.79 7.28
CA VAL A 48 3.67 16.44 5.82
C VAL A 48 2.49 15.55 5.46
N TYR A 49 2.20 14.54 6.27
CA TYR A 49 1.02 13.68 6.11
C TYR A 49 -0.02 14.05 7.17
N LYS A 50 -1.24 14.33 6.74
CA LYS A 50 -2.34 14.73 7.65
C LYS A 50 -3.04 13.54 8.30
N LYS A 51 -3.01 12.38 7.65
CA LYS A 51 -3.64 11.14 8.09
C LYS A 51 -2.63 10.01 8.05
N PHE A 52 -2.80 9.02 8.93
CA PHE A 52 -1.97 7.83 8.94
C PHE A 52 -2.05 7.07 7.60
N ASP A 53 -3.25 6.98 7.01
CA ASP A 53 -3.46 6.30 5.71
C ASP A 53 -2.65 6.92 4.56
N SER A 54 -2.30 8.21 4.67
CA SER A 54 -1.41 8.87 3.70
C SER A 54 0.07 8.56 3.92
N PHE A 55 0.43 8.09 5.12
CA PHE A 55 1.78 7.66 5.48
C PHE A 55 2.00 6.18 5.23
N PHE A 56 1.02 5.32 5.53
CA PHE A 56 1.08 3.89 5.29
C PHE A 56 -0.30 3.34 4.89
N ASP A 57 -0.37 2.75 3.70
CA ASP A 57 -1.57 2.10 3.16
C ASP A 57 -1.52 0.60 3.44
N TYR A 58 -2.14 0.20 4.56
CA TYR A 58 -2.18 -1.20 5.00
C TYR A 58 -2.94 -2.10 4.02
N GLU A 59 -4.06 -1.62 3.47
CA GLU A 59 -4.86 -2.41 2.53
C GLU A 59 -4.07 -2.75 1.27
N LYS A 60 -3.32 -1.79 0.74
CA LYS A 60 -2.40 -2.02 -0.38
C LYS A 60 -1.36 -3.07 -0.02
N ARG A 61 -0.75 -2.99 1.17
CA ARG A 61 0.30 -3.92 1.59
C ARG A 61 -0.21 -5.35 1.81
N VAL A 62 -1.42 -5.51 2.36
CA VAL A 62 -2.09 -6.81 2.50
C VAL A 62 -2.46 -7.38 1.13
N ASN A 63 -2.92 -6.54 0.19
CA ASN A 63 -3.21 -6.97 -1.17
C ASN A 63 -1.95 -7.51 -1.87
N GLU A 64 -0.82 -6.81 -1.74
CA GLU A 64 0.49 -7.27 -2.23
C GLU A 64 0.93 -8.59 -1.57
N ALA A 65 0.79 -8.70 -0.24
CA ALA A 65 1.12 -9.93 0.50
C ALA A 65 0.25 -11.13 0.09
N SER A 66 -1.02 -10.87 -0.24
CA SER A 66 -1.98 -11.89 -0.67
C SER A 66 -1.78 -12.38 -2.10
N GLY A 67 -0.89 -11.73 -2.87
CA GLY A 67 -0.64 -12.06 -4.28
C GLY A 67 -1.78 -11.64 -5.22
N LYS A 68 -2.73 -10.83 -4.74
CA LYS A 68 -3.74 -10.22 -5.61
C LYS A 68 -3.03 -9.19 -6.48
N PRO A 69 -3.27 -9.17 -7.81
CA PRO A 69 -2.76 -8.10 -8.65
C PRO A 69 -3.27 -6.78 -8.07
N ALA A 70 -2.41 -5.76 -8.03
CA ALA A 70 -2.76 -4.44 -7.54
C ALA A 70 -3.95 -3.90 -8.35
N LEU A 71 -5.17 -4.07 -7.83
CA LEU A 71 -6.43 -3.68 -8.48
C LEU A 71 -6.58 -2.15 -8.56
N ASN A 72 -5.68 -1.40 -7.90
CA ASN A 72 -5.74 0.05 -7.81
C ASN A 72 -4.70 0.70 -8.74
N ARG A 73 -4.78 0.45 -10.05
CA ARG A 73 -4.29 1.43 -11.03
C ARG A 73 -5.44 2.40 -11.28
N PRO A 74 -5.31 3.70 -10.98
CA PRO A 74 -6.38 4.63 -11.30
C PRO A 74 -6.59 4.61 -12.81
N VAL A 75 -7.74 4.09 -13.23
CA VAL A 75 -8.20 4.07 -14.64
C VAL A 75 -8.18 5.49 -15.25
N SER A 76 -8.19 6.52 -14.40
CA SER A 76 -8.06 7.94 -14.77
C SER A 76 -6.75 8.30 -15.47
N SER A 77 -5.63 7.64 -15.14
CA SER A 77 -4.34 7.94 -15.78
C SER A 77 -4.32 7.48 -17.24
N LYS A 78 -3.68 8.25 -18.13
CA LYS A 78 -3.53 7.92 -19.57
C LYS A 78 -2.90 6.54 -19.77
N ALA A 79 -1.96 6.16 -18.90
CA ALA A 79 -1.36 4.82 -18.88
C ALA A 79 -2.36 3.74 -18.41
N GLY A 80 -3.21 4.05 -17.43
CA GLY A 80 -4.26 3.14 -16.96
C GLY A 80 -5.27 2.78 -18.05
N ARG A 81 -5.74 3.77 -18.81
CA ARG A 81 -6.65 3.57 -19.96
C ARG A 81 -6.04 2.68 -21.05
N TYR A 82 -4.75 2.83 -21.32
CA TYR A 82 -4.06 2.02 -22.33
C TYR A 82 -3.94 0.54 -21.91
N ILE A 83 -3.63 0.28 -20.63
CA ILE A 83 -3.60 -1.08 -20.09
C ILE A 83 -4.99 -1.71 -20.14
N GLU A 84 -6.05 -0.98 -19.77
CA GLU A 84 -7.43 -1.46 -19.87
C GLU A 84 -7.82 -1.81 -21.31
N TYR A 85 -7.44 -0.98 -22.29
CA TYR A 85 -7.67 -1.24 -23.71
C TYR A 85 -7.01 -2.56 -24.16
N LEU A 86 -5.76 -2.81 -23.77
CA LEU A 86 -5.05 -4.05 -24.09
C LEU A 86 -5.71 -5.28 -23.45
N GLU A 87 -6.19 -5.17 -22.20
CA GLU A 87 -6.87 -6.24 -21.49
C GLU A 87 -8.23 -6.58 -22.11
N ARG A 88 -9.02 -5.58 -22.52
CA ARG A 88 -10.29 -5.78 -23.24
C ARG A 88 -10.08 -6.50 -24.57
N ARG A 89 -8.98 -6.19 -25.28
CA ARG A 89 -8.64 -6.83 -26.56
C ARG A 89 -8.24 -8.28 -26.38
N LYS A 90 -7.43 -8.57 -25.36
CA LYS A 90 -7.03 -9.94 -25.00
C LYS A 90 -8.22 -10.81 -24.59
N ASN A 91 -9.23 -10.21 -23.94
CA ASN A 91 -10.43 -10.90 -23.48
C ASN A 91 -11.57 -10.93 -24.52
N GLY A 92 -11.34 -10.46 -25.75
CA GLY A 92 -12.30 -10.54 -26.85
C GLY A 92 -13.60 -9.74 -26.65
N LYS A 93 -13.58 -8.69 -25.81
CA LYS A 93 -14.74 -7.84 -25.49
C LYS A 93 -14.75 -6.52 -26.28
N LEU A 94 -14.13 -6.50 -27.46
CA LEU A 94 -14.00 -5.34 -28.35
C LEU A 94 -14.83 -5.56 -29.62
#